data_AF-A0A7C3DLT4-F1
#
_entry.id   AF-A0A7C3DLT4-F1
#
_cell.length_a   1.000
_cell.length_b   1.000
_cell.length_c   1.000
_cell.angle_alpha   90.00
_cell.angle_beta   90.00
_cell.angle_gamma   90.00
#
_symmetry.space_group_name_H-M   'P 1'
#
loop_
_entity.id
_entity.type
_entity.pdbx_description
1 polymer ?
#
loop_
_entity_poly.entity_id
_entity_poly.type
_entity_poly.pdbx_seq_one_letter_code
_entity_poly.pdbx_strand_id
1 'polypeptide(L)'
;MRTKTWLMIPLILLSITLSGQSSLNFEQLQQWTLQIKQPLTAEQALQITSVLSNSEGILLARADIGGNVVLFTNNALNQTVVGEKLDNLGFSKHSKAKMTTAGKMDFLTCYALSLDPVATTYSGAFFNPVIFADTQKQEQTFGLAKKIWIELFPEQYQPNSQVSAETPEEKAEREAKQKGVDFKSKHN
;
A
#
# COMPACT_ATOMS: atom_id res chain seq x y z
N MET A 1 8.70 -57.40 -33.29
CA MET A 1 9.24 -57.00 -31.98
C MET A 1 8.96 -55.52 -31.77
N ARG A 2 8.69 -55.15 -30.51
CA ARG A 2 7.87 -54.01 -30.02
C ARG A 2 8.16 -52.63 -30.63
N THR A 3 7.11 -52.01 -31.15
CA THR A 3 6.98 -50.58 -31.45
C THR A 3 6.95 -49.77 -30.15
N LYS A 4 7.83 -48.77 -30.01
CA LYS A 4 7.82 -47.82 -28.89
C LYS A 4 6.78 -46.74 -29.16
N THR A 5 5.64 -46.85 -28.47
CA THR A 5 4.61 -45.81 -28.44
C THR A 5 5.15 -44.62 -27.63
N TRP A 6 5.33 -43.47 -28.29
CA TRP A 6 5.61 -42.19 -27.66
C TRP A 6 4.36 -41.70 -26.93
N LEU A 7 4.43 -41.57 -25.61
CA LEU A 7 3.42 -40.87 -24.81
C LEU A 7 3.65 -39.37 -24.97
N MET A 8 2.85 -38.74 -25.83
CA MET A 8 2.65 -37.29 -25.84
C MET A 8 1.88 -36.93 -24.56
N ILE A 9 2.55 -36.33 -23.58
CA ILE A 9 1.90 -35.67 -22.45
C ILE A 9 1.34 -34.33 -22.98
N PRO A 10 0.03 -34.06 -22.86
CA PRO A 10 -0.48 -32.74 -23.21
C PRO A 10 0.01 -31.74 -22.16
N LEU A 11 0.77 -30.76 -22.63
CA LEU A 11 1.20 -29.58 -21.87
C LEU A 11 -0.04 -28.71 -21.62
N ILE A 12 -0.69 -28.88 -20.47
CA ILE A 12 -1.70 -27.94 -20.00
C ILE A 12 -0.94 -26.68 -19.56
N LEU A 13 -0.75 -25.73 -20.47
CA LEU A 13 -0.48 -24.34 -20.09
C LEU A 13 -1.76 -23.80 -19.47
N LEU A 14 -1.87 -23.94 -18.14
CA LEU A 14 -2.83 -23.18 -17.37
C LEU A 14 -2.29 -21.76 -17.27
N SER A 15 -2.58 -20.95 -18.28
CA SER A 15 -2.40 -19.50 -18.23
C SER A 15 -3.42 -18.92 -17.24
N ILE A 16 -3.12 -19.03 -15.96
CA ILE A 16 -3.80 -18.21 -14.96
C ILE A 16 -3.21 -16.82 -15.12
N THR A 17 -3.87 -15.96 -15.91
CA THR A 17 -3.77 -14.52 -15.75
C THR A 17 -4.39 -14.20 -14.41
N LEU A 18 -3.62 -14.43 -13.35
CA LEU A 18 -3.95 -13.95 -12.02
C LEU A 18 -3.68 -12.45 -12.10
N SER A 19 -4.73 -11.67 -12.32
CA SER A 19 -4.80 -10.28 -11.86
C SER A 19 -4.80 -10.31 -10.33
N GLY A 20 -3.75 -10.88 -9.75
CA GLY A 20 -3.54 -11.00 -8.33
C GLY A 20 -3.02 -9.67 -7.87
N GLN A 21 -3.93 -8.80 -7.48
CA GLN A 21 -3.63 -7.67 -6.61
C GLN A 21 -3.00 -8.29 -5.35
N SER A 22 -1.67 -8.43 -5.36
CA SER A 22 -0.93 -9.09 -4.29
C SER A 22 -1.11 -8.20 -3.08
N SER A 23 -1.95 -8.64 -2.13
CA SER A 23 -2.21 -7.87 -0.93
C SER A 23 -0.92 -7.82 -0.12
N LEU A 24 -0.25 -6.65 -0.14
CA LEU A 24 0.92 -6.42 0.69
C LEU A 24 0.56 -6.68 2.15
N ASN A 25 1.37 -7.52 2.82
CA ASN A 25 1.26 -7.77 4.24
C ASN A 25 2.40 -7.08 4.98
N PHE A 26 2.10 -6.42 6.10
CA PHE A 26 3.10 -5.70 6.88
C PHE A 26 4.25 -6.62 7.33
N GLU A 27 3.94 -7.87 7.69
CA GLU A 27 4.92 -8.85 8.17
C GLU A 27 5.97 -9.25 7.12
N GLN A 28 5.75 -8.89 5.85
CA GLN A 28 6.71 -9.11 4.75
C GLN A 28 7.60 -7.89 4.51
N LEU A 29 7.35 -6.77 5.17
CA LEU A 29 8.12 -5.55 4.99
C LEU A 29 9.42 -5.59 5.77
N GLN A 30 10.47 -5.08 5.12
CA GLN A 30 11.74 -4.77 5.75
C GLN A 30 11.85 -3.25 5.93
N GLN A 31 12.23 -2.83 7.13
CA GLN A 31 12.56 -1.44 7.40
C GLN A 31 14.06 -1.25 7.28
N TRP A 32 14.47 -0.17 6.63
CA TRP A 32 15.86 0.24 6.50
C TRP A 32 16.00 1.68 6.96
N THR A 33 17.14 1.97 7.56
CA THR A 33 17.49 3.31 8.02
C THR A 33 18.85 3.71 7.47
N LEU A 34 18.99 4.96 7.05
CA LEU A 34 20.27 5.57 6.71
C LEU A 34 20.31 7.02 7.17
N GLN A 35 21.50 7.59 7.21
CA GLN A 35 21.75 8.94 7.68
C GLN A 35 22.47 9.75 6.60
N ILE A 36 21.91 10.88 6.23
CA ILE A 36 22.60 11.94 5.48
C ILE A 36 23.37 12.80 6.48
N LYS A 37 24.68 12.97 6.27
CA LYS A 37 25.61 13.62 7.22
C LYS A 37 25.57 15.15 7.13
N GLN A 38 24.38 15.71 6.97
CA GLN A 38 24.10 17.14 7.05
C GLN A 38 22.61 17.35 7.31
N PRO A 39 22.22 18.45 7.98
CA PRO A 39 20.83 18.87 8.06
C PRO A 39 20.25 19.13 6.67
N LEU A 40 18.94 18.91 6.54
CA LEU A 40 18.18 19.14 5.32
C LEU A 40 17.18 20.29 5.50
N THR A 41 16.92 21.03 4.44
CA THR A 41 15.73 21.88 4.38
C THR A 41 14.47 21.01 4.25
N ALA A 42 13.30 21.57 4.56
CA ALA A 42 12.03 20.87 4.36
C ALA A 42 11.83 20.45 2.90
N GLU A 43 12.21 21.32 1.95
CA GLU A 43 12.16 21.04 0.51
C GLU A 43 13.08 19.88 0.11
N GLN A 44 14.31 19.86 0.63
CA GLN A 44 15.26 18.77 0.38
C GLN A 44 14.75 17.44 0.95
N ALA A 45 14.20 17.46 2.16
CA ALA A 45 13.61 16.27 2.79
C ALA A 45 12.42 15.74 1.97
N LEU A 46 11.54 16.62 1.47
CA LEU A 46 10.46 16.24 0.55
C LEU A 46 10.99 15.68 -0.77
N GLN A 47 12.01 16.30 -1.35
CA GLN A 47 12.61 15.86 -2.61
C GLN A 47 13.20 14.44 -2.48
N ILE A 48 13.98 14.18 -1.42
CA ILE A 48 14.53 12.85 -1.14
C ILE A 48 13.40 11.84 -0.92
N THR A 49 12.40 12.20 -0.12
CA THR A 49 11.23 11.36 0.16
C THR A 49 10.53 10.95 -1.14
N SER A 50 10.29 11.91 -2.04
CA SER A 50 9.66 11.66 -3.34
C SER A 50 10.52 10.77 -4.23
N VAL A 51 11.81 11.08 -4.40
CA VAL A 51 12.71 10.32 -5.29
C VAL A 51 12.87 8.87 -4.83
N LEU A 52 13.08 8.65 -3.53
CA LEU A 52 13.26 7.30 -2.98
C LEU A 52 11.95 6.51 -2.97
N SER A 53 10.82 7.14 -2.62
CA SER A 53 9.51 6.47 -2.67
C SER A 53 9.08 6.11 -4.09
N ASN A 54 9.67 6.73 -5.12
CA ASN A 54 9.42 6.41 -6.53
C ASN A 54 10.52 5.53 -7.15
N SER A 55 11.48 5.06 -6.34
CA SER A 55 12.51 4.13 -6.80
C SER A 55 12.01 2.68 -6.77
N GLU A 56 12.50 1.87 -7.70
CA GLU A 56 12.19 0.45 -7.79
C GLU A 56 12.61 -0.30 -6.51
N GLY A 57 11.78 -1.23 -6.05
CA GLY A 57 12.05 -2.04 -4.86
C GLY A 57 11.83 -1.32 -3.51
N ILE A 58 11.56 -0.02 -3.51
CA ILE A 58 11.18 0.73 -2.30
C ILE A 58 9.68 0.92 -2.32
N LEU A 59 8.96 0.48 -1.29
CA LEU A 59 7.52 0.72 -1.18
C LEU A 59 7.25 2.16 -0.73
N LEU A 60 7.94 2.61 0.31
CA LEU A 60 7.73 3.91 0.93
C LEU A 60 9.06 4.41 1.52
N ALA A 61 9.33 5.70 1.42
CA ALA A 61 10.47 6.36 2.04
C ALA A 61 10.03 7.62 2.79
N ARG A 62 10.84 8.05 3.77
CA ARG A 62 10.75 9.38 4.39
C ARG A 62 12.12 9.85 4.79
N ALA A 63 12.45 11.09 4.44
CA ALA A 63 13.57 11.83 4.98
C ALA A 63 13.06 12.92 5.93
N ASP A 64 13.79 13.19 7.01
CA ASP A 64 13.53 14.30 7.92
C ASP A 64 14.59 15.41 7.79
N ILE A 65 14.33 16.57 8.40
CA ILE A 65 15.26 17.71 8.40
C ILE A 65 16.57 17.42 9.16
N GLY A 66 16.60 16.40 10.00
CA GLY A 66 17.80 15.91 10.69
C GLY A 66 18.67 15.00 9.80
N GLY A 67 18.23 14.69 8.59
CA GLY A 67 18.92 13.83 7.65
C GLY A 67 18.71 12.33 7.91
N ASN A 68 17.81 11.95 8.82
CA ASN A 68 17.42 10.55 8.96
C ASN A 68 16.54 10.16 7.78
N VAL A 69 16.78 8.99 7.21
CA VAL A 69 15.96 8.43 6.14
C VAL A 69 15.50 7.04 6.54
N VAL A 70 14.18 6.83 6.48
CA VAL A 70 13.52 5.54 6.72
C VAL A 70 12.96 5.03 5.40
N LEU A 71 13.16 3.76 5.11
CA LEU A 71 12.69 3.09 3.90
C LEU A 71 11.94 1.80 4.28
N PHE A 72 10.85 1.52 3.60
CA PHE A 72 10.15 0.25 3.66
C PHE A 72 10.25 -0.44 2.30
N THR A 73 10.67 -1.69 2.30
CA THR A 73 10.76 -2.52 1.09
C THR A 73 10.00 -3.83 1.28
N ASN A 74 9.48 -4.39 0.20
CA ASN A 74 8.87 -5.73 0.19
C ASN A 74 9.89 -6.83 -0.12
N ASN A 75 11.05 -6.45 -0.65
CA ASN A 75 12.15 -7.32 -1.04
C ASN A 75 13.48 -6.74 -0.52
N ALA A 76 14.58 -7.46 -0.75
CA ALA A 76 15.92 -6.99 -0.43
C ALA A 76 16.20 -5.61 -1.05
N LEU A 77 16.69 -4.68 -0.24
CA LEU A 77 16.99 -3.31 -0.68
C LEU A 77 18.22 -3.30 -1.60
N ASN A 78 18.07 -2.70 -2.79
CA ASN A 78 19.22 -2.36 -3.63
C ASN A 78 19.90 -1.09 -3.11
N GLN A 79 20.88 -1.25 -2.22
CA GLN A 79 21.59 -0.13 -1.60
C GLN A 79 22.36 0.74 -2.59
N THR A 80 22.83 0.16 -3.70
CA THR A 80 23.53 0.90 -4.76
C THR A 80 22.62 1.92 -5.40
N VAL A 81 21.39 1.52 -5.77
CA VAL A 81 20.39 2.43 -6.34
C VAL A 81 20.04 3.55 -5.37
N VAL A 82 19.87 3.24 -4.08
CA VAL A 82 19.63 4.29 -3.06
C VAL A 82 20.78 5.29 -3.00
N GLY A 83 22.02 4.80 -2.95
CA GLY A 83 23.22 5.64 -2.92
C GLY A 83 23.29 6.55 -4.15
N GLU A 84 23.12 5.99 -5.35
CA GLU A 84 23.13 6.74 -6.61
C GLU A 84 22.03 7.81 -6.66
N LYS A 85 20.83 7.52 -6.16
CA LYS A 85 19.74 8.51 -6.09
C LYS A 85 20.10 9.67 -5.15
N LEU A 86 20.68 9.38 -3.99
CA LEU A 86 21.12 10.42 -3.05
C LEU A 86 22.28 11.24 -3.61
N ASP A 87 23.24 10.60 -4.28
CA ASP A 87 24.39 11.25 -4.89
C ASP A 87 23.97 12.21 -6.01
N ASN A 88 23.02 11.78 -6.86
CA ASN A 88 22.44 12.60 -7.93
C ASN A 88 21.66 13.82 -7.40
N LEU A 89 21.17 13.76 -6.17
CA LEU A 89 20.54 14.88 -5.46
C LEU A 89 21.57 15.77 -4.72
N GLY A 90 22.86 15.44 -4.80
CA GLY A 90 23.93 16.21 -4.16
C GLY A 90 24.27 15.77 -2.72
N PHE A 91 23.73 14.65 -2.23
CA PHE A 91 23.89 14.20 -0.85
C PHE A 91 24.92 13.08 -0.69
N SER A 92 26.11 13.22 -1.28
CA SER A 92 27.14 12.15 -1.33
C SER A 92 27.72 11.70 0.01
N LYS A 93 27.44 12.42 1.09
CA LYS A 93 27.81 12.04 2.46
C LYS A 93 26.62 11.38 3.16
N HIS A 94 26.34 10.12 2.83
CA HIS A 94 25.36 9.29 3.54
C HIS A 94 26.01 8.06 4.18
N SER A 95 25.31 7.44 5.13
CA SER A 95 25.67 6.14 5.69
C SER A 95 25.07 5.02 4.85
N LYS A 96 25.64 3.81 4.98
CA LYS A 96 25.02 2.61 4.43
C LYS A 96 23.68 2.35 5.14
N ALA A 97 22.70 1.88 4.37
CA ALA A 97 21.42 1.47 4.91
C ALA A 97 21.57 0.27 5.86
N LYS A 98 20.94 0.37 7.03
CA LYS A 98 20.89 -0.70 8.03
C LYS A 98 19.46 -1.19 8.15
N MET A 99 19.28 -2.50 8.06
CA MET A 99 17.99 -3.12 8.31
C MET A 99 17.65 -3.00 9.80
N THR A 100 16.41 -2.65 10.10
CA THR A 100 15.85 -2.58 11.45
C THR A 100 14.54 -3.36 11.50
N THR A 101 14.07 -3.67 12.71
CA THR A 101 12.73 -4.24 12.89
C THR A 101 11.69 -3.24 12.38
N ALA A 102 10.77 -3.70 11.54
CA ALA A 102 9.71 -2.86 11.00
C ALA A 102 8.64 -2.57 12.06
N GLY A 103 8.40 -1.29 12.35
CA GLY A 103 7.34 -0.85 13.27
C GLY A 103 6.06 -0.47 12.51
N LYS A 104 4.90 -0.96 12.95
CA LYS A 104 3.61 -0.55 12.37
C LYS A 104 3.38 0.95 12.52
N MET A 105 3.70 1.52 13.69
CA MET A 105 3.68 2.96 13.92
C MET A 105 4.69 3.71 13.05
N ASP A 106 5.91 3.19 12.92
CA ASP A 106 6.94 3.78 12.05
C ASP A 106 6.46 3.89 10.60
N PHE A 107 5.75 2.87 10.10
CA PHE A 107 5.14 2.89 8.78
C PHE A 107 4.07 3.97 8.63
N LEU A 108 3.16 4.10 9.61
CA LEU A 108 2.14 5.14 9.59
C LEU A 108 2.73 6.55 9.66
N THR A 109 3.71 6.75 10.54
CA THR A 109 4.48 7.99 10.64
C THR A 109 5.21 8.29 9.33
N CYS A 110 5.82 7.28 8.70
CA CYS A 110 6.49 7.41 7.40
C CYS A 110 5.50 7.84 6.31
N TYR A 111 4.30 7.25 6.28
CA TYR A 111 3.28 7.51 5.25
C TYR A 111 2.60 8.88 5.41
N ALA A 112 2.25 9.25 6.64
CA ALA A 112 1.50 10.47 6.94
C ALA A 112 2.35 11.75 6.89
N LEU A 113 3.69 11.62 6.77
CA LEU A 113 4.66 12.72 6.84
C LEU A 113 4.55 13.58 8.12
N SER A 114 3.83 13.12 9.14
CA SER A 114 3.60 13.81 10.42
C SER A 114 4.43 13.20 11.55
N LEU A 115 4.71 13.98 12.59
CA LEU A 115 5.34 13.52 13.84
C LEU A 115 4.31 13.24 14.96
N ASP A 116 3.07 13.69 14.79
CA ASP A 116 2.02 13.55 15.82
C ASP A 116 1.28 12.21 15.73
N PRO A 117 0.81 11.66 16.86
CA PRO A 117 0.18 10.34 16.92
C PRO A 117 -1.19 10.35 16.24
N VAL A 118 -1.18 9.95 14.96
CA VAL A 118 -2.02 9.04 14.16
C VAL A 118 -3.51 8.80 14.54
N ALA A 119 -3.92 8.92 15.80
CA ALA A 119 -5.27 8.62 16.28
C ALA A 119 -6.38 9.51 15.66
N THR A 120 -6.13 10.80 15.46
CA THR A 120 -7.14 11.72 14.92
C THR A 120 -7.12 11.85 13.39
N THR A 121 -6.14 11.24 12.72
CA THR A 121 -5.78 11.65 11.35
C THR A 121 -6.51 10.84 10.27
N TYR A 122 -6.99 9.63 10.57
CA TYR A 122 -7.61 8.75 9.55
C TYR A 122 -9.16 8.80 9.55
N SER A 123 -9.78 9.67 10.33
CA SER A 123 -11.25 9.86 10.37
C SER A 123 -11.79 10.79 9.26
N GLY A 124 -10.99 11.15 8.26
CA GLY A 124 -11.42 11.94 7.09
C GLY A 124 -10.70 13.29 6.86
N ALA A 125 -9.68 13.64 7.65
CA ALA A 125 -8.88 14.84 7.42
C ALA A 125 -7.72 14.54 6.45
N PHE A 126 -7.62 15.36 5.40
CA PHE A 126 -6.63 15.31 4.32
C PHE A 126 -5.21 15.12 4.84
N PHE A 127 -4.59 14.01 4.45
CA PHE A 127 -3.14 13.85 4.51
C PHE A 127 -2.51 14.62 3.33
N ASN A 128 -1.28 15.08 3.51
CA ASN A 128 -0.36 15.24 2.39
C ASN A 128 0.38 13.90 2.25
N PRO A 129 -0.17 12.90 1.53
CA PRO A 129 0.54 11.64 1.36
C PRO A 129 1.84 11.90 0.60
N VAL A 130 2.79 10.98 0.76
CA VAL A 130 3.89 10.88 -0.20
C VAL A 130 3.29 10.81 -1.60
N ILE A 131 3.75 11.69 -2.50
CA ILE A 131 3.30 11.69 -3.89
C ILE A 131 4.05 10.57 -4.61
N PHE A 132 3.29 9.57 -5.05
CA PHE A 132 3.80 8.51 -5.91
C PHE A 132 3.50 8.88 -7.36
N ALA A 133 4.45 8.60 -8.26
CA ALA A 133 4.24 8.66 -9.69
C ALA A 133 3.40 7.46 -10.19
N ASP A 134 3.47 6.35 -9.47
CA ASP A 134 2.73 5.12 -9.75
C ASP A 134 1.47 5.02 -8.88
N THR A 135 0.30 5.13 -9.53
CA THR A 135 -1.02 5.03 -8.88
C THR A 135 -1.23 3.69 -8.19
N GLN A 136 -0.76 2.57 -8.76
CA GLN A 136 -0.93 1.25 -8.14
C GLN A 136 -0.13 1.17 -6.85
N LYS A 137 1.09 1.68 -6.86
CA LYS A 137 1.95 1.76 -5.66
C LYS A 137 1.35 2.65 -4.58
N GLN A 138 0.74 3.77 -4.98
CA GLN A 138 0.02 4.64 -4.07
C GLN A 138 -1.15 3.92 -3.40
N GLU A 139 -2.01 3.26 -4.18
CA GLU A 139 -3.16 2.51 -3.69
C GLU A 139 -2.73 1.37 -2.75
N GLN A 140 -1.68 0.65 -3.11
CA GLN A 140 -1.08 -0.41 -2.31
C GLN A 140 -0.56 0.11 -0.96
N THR A 141 0.23 1.18 -0.99
CA THR A 141 0.81 1.78 0.23
C THR A 141 -0.29 2.35 1.13
N PHE A 142 -1.28 3.03 0.54
CA PHE A 142 -2.45 3.54 1.26
C PHE A 142 -3.28 2.41 1.87
N GLY A 143 -3.56 1.35 1.10
CA GLY A 143 -4.31 0.19 1.58
C GLY A 143 -3.65 -0.47 2.79
N LEU A 144 -2.32 -0.61 2.75
CA LEU A 144 -1.54 -1.12 3.88
C LEU A 144 -1.56 -0.16 5.08
N ALA A 145 -1.35 1.14 4.86
CA ALA A 145 -1.43 2.15 5.91
C ALA A 145 -2.80 2.12 6.60
N LYS A 146 -3.89 2.08 5.82
CA LYS A 146 -5.25 1.98 6.33
C LYS A 146 -5.45 0.71 7.16
N LYS A 147 -4.98 -0.44 6.68
CA LYS A 147 -5.07 -1.72 7.41
C LYS A 147 -4.35 -1.63 8.76
N ILE A 148 -3.11 -1.15 8.76
CA ILE A 148 -2.32 -0.97 9.99
C ILE A 148 -3.02 -0.01 10.95
N TRP A 149 -3.58 1.08 10.45
CA TRP A 149 -4.30 2.04 11.29
C TRP A 149 -5.51 1.40 11.99
N ILE A 150 -6.34 0.66 11.24
CA ILE A 150 -7.49 -0.05 11.81
C ILE A 150 -7.05 -1.06 12.87
N GLU A 151 -5.94 -1.77 12.64
CA GLU A 151 -5.40 -2.73 13.60
C GLU A 151 -4.90 -2.07 14.90
N LEU A 152 -4.26 -0.90 14.80
CA LEU A 152 -3.72 -0.19 15.97
C LEU A 152 -4.79 0.63 16.72
N PHE A 153 -5.83 1.08 16.03
CA PHE A 153 -6.87 1.97 16.56
C PHE A 153 -8.30 1.46 16.26
N PRO A 154 -8.64 0.23 16.66
CA PRO A 154 -9.94 -0.37 16.31
C PRO A 154 -11.14 0.43 16.86
N GLU A 155 -10.99 1.04 18.04
CA GLU A 155 -12.04 1.87 18.68
C GLU A 155 -12.35 3.17 17.92
N GLN A 156 -11.39 3.66 17.14
CA GLN A 156 -11.54 4.90 16.34
C GLN A 156 -12.08 4.58 14.95
N TYR A 157 -11.97 3.34 14.50
CA TYR A 157 -12.56 2.89 13.26
C TYR A 157 -14.05 2.64 13.48
N GLN A 158 -14.87 3.59 13.02
CA GLN A 158 -16.26 3.28 12.76
C GLN A 158 -16.33 2.63 11.38
N PRO A 159 -16.56 1.30 11.26
CA PRO A 159 -16.95 0.77 9.97
C PRO A 159 -18.18 1.57 9.56
N ASN A 160 -18.13 2.20 8.38
CA ASN A 160 -19.29 2.88 7.84
C ASN A 160 -20.42 1.85 7.79
N SER A 161 -21.32 1.88 8.78
CA SER A 161 -22.64 1.25 8.71
C SER A 161 -23.56 2.02 7.75
N GLN A 162 -23.00 2.87 6.88
CA GLN A 162 -23.65 3.56 5.79
C GLN A 162 -22.97 3.19 4.47
N VAL A 163 -23.13 1.93 4.08
CA VAL A 163 -23.39 1.61 2.68
C VAL A 163 -24.82 1.08 2.65
N SER A 164 -25.69 1.85 1.98
CA SER A 164 -27.15 1.73 1.89
C SER A 164 -27.93 2.01 3.18
N ALA A 165 -28.08 3.29 3.51
CA ALA A 165 -29.44 3.74 3.79
C ALA A 165 -30.17 3.72 2.44
N GLU A 166 -30.79 2.59 2.07
CA GLU A 166 -31.88 2.63 1.09
C GLU A 166 -32.82 3.74 1.57
N THR A 167 -33.04 4.74 0.72
CA THR A 167 -34.12 5.69 1.01
C THR A 167 -35.42 4.88 1.16
N PRO A 168 -36.40 5.34 1.94
CA PRO A 168 -37.71 4.69 2.04
C PRO A 168 -38.34 4.38 0.67
N GLU A 169 -37.94 5.12 -0.37
CA GLU A 169 -38.32 4.93 -1.77
C GLU A 169 -37.74 3.65 -2.41
N GLU A 170 -36.46 3.31 -2.19
CA GLU A 170 -35.86 2.08 -2.76
C GLU A 170 -36.41 0.80 -2.11
N LYS A 171 -36.77 0.88 -0.82
CA LYS A 171 -37.39 -0.22 -0.08
C LYS A 171 -38.83 -0.48 -0.55
N ALA A 172 -39.57 0.59 -0.84
CA ALA A 172 -40.92 0.50 -1.42
C ALA A 172 -40.90 -0.05 -2.86
N GLU A 173 -39.88 0.29 -3.67
CA GLU A 173 -39.77 -0.18 -5.05
C GLU A 173 -39.39 -1.68 -5.13
N ARG A 174 -38.57 -2.18 -4.19
CA ARG A 174 -38.25 -3.61 -4.08
C ARG A 174 -39.42 -4.45 -3.59
N GLU A 175 -40.20 -3.97 -2.61
CA GLU A 175 -41.40 -4.66 -2.12
C GLU A 175 -42.52 -4.70 -3.18
N ALA A 176 -42.65 -3.66 -4.01
CA ALA A 176 -43.57 -3.65 -5.15
C ALA A 176 -43.14 -4.63 -6.25
N LYS A 177 -41.84 -4.73 -6.55
CA LYS A 177 -41.31 -5.69 -7.54
C LYS A 177 -41.37 -7.14 -7.05
N GLN A 178 -41.21 -7.40 -5.75
CA GLN A 178 -41.39 -8.76 -5.20
C GLN A 178 -42.84 -9.21 -5.16
N LYS A 179 -43.80 -8.33 -4.84
CA LYS A 179 -45.24 -8.66 -4.91
C LYS A 179 -45.78 -8.77 -6.34
N GLY A 180 -45.06 -8.24 -7.34
CA GLY A 180 -45.45 -8.31 -8.76
C GLY A 180 -45.04 -9.57 -9.51
N VAL A 181 -44.21 -10.46 -8.92
CA VAL A 181 -43.72 -11.69 -9.60
C VAL A 181 -44.49 -12.94 -9.18
N ASP A 182 -45.31 -12.90 -8.12
CA ASP A 182 -45.98 -14.08 -7.56
C ASP A 182 -47.44 -14.29 -8.00
N PHE A 183 -47.86 -13.75 -9.14
CA PHE A 183 -49.22 -13.98 -9.66
C PHE A 183 -49.24 -14.15 -11.18
N LYS A 184 -48.63 -15.23 -11.69
CA LYS A 184 -49.11 -15.97 -12.88
C LYS A 184 -48.38 -17.29 -13.05
N SER A 185 -48.55 -18.18 -12.08
CA SER A 185 -48.40 -19.62 -12.33
C SER A 185 -49.37 -20.39 -11.44
N LYS A 186 -50.62 -20.49 -11.90
CA LYS A 186 -51.43 -21.73 -11.89
C LYS A 186 -52.84 -21.46 -12.42
N HIS A 187 -53.37 -22.53 -13.04
CA HIS A 187 -54.62 -22.74 -13.80
C HIS A 187 -54.41 -22.66 -15.32
N ASN A 188 -54.43 -23.75 -16.11
CA ASN A 188 -55.14 -25.04 -16.00
C ASN A 188 -56.60 -24.92 -15.53
#